data_AF-F2NCM2-F1
#
_entry.id   AF-F2NCM2-F1
#
_cell.length_a   1.000
_cell.length_b   1.000
_cell.length_c   1.000
_cell.angle_alpha   90.00
_cell.angle_beta   90.00
_cell.angle_gamma   90.00
#
_symmetry.space_group_name_H-M   'P 1'
#
loop_
_entity.id
_entity.type
_entity.pdbx_description
1 polymer ?
#
loop_
_entity_poly.entity_id
_entity_poly.type
_entity_poly.pdbx_seq_one_letter_code
_entity_poly.pdbx_strand_id
1 'polypeptide(L)'
;MRAIAFDTLNFAKKLKSANFSQEQAEAMAEAMAGVVEEQLATKQDLREMEMRLEVKLSELKSDLIKWIFGLVIGQGAFIAFIVKFLK
;
A
#
# COMPACT_ATOMS: atom_id res chain seq x y z
N MET A 1 1.54 -6.00 17.10
CA MET A 1 1.86 -4.63 16.67
C MET A 1 2.20 -3.81 17.92
N ARG A 2 3.40 -3.23 18.05
CA ARG A 2 3.65 -2.20 19.07
C ARG A 2 3.18 -0.89 18.47
N ALA A 3 2.00 -0.41 18.87
CA ALA A 3 1.65 0.98 18.62
C ALA A 3 2.74 1.83 19.29
N ILE A 4 3.40 2.70 18.52
CA ILE A 4 4.27 3.71 19.11
C ILE A 4 3.28 4.72 19.70
N ALA A 5 2.90 4.51 20.96
CA ALA A 5 2.02 5.44 21.65
C ALA A 5 2.71 6.81 21.69
N PHE A 6 2.03 7.84 21.20
CA PHE A 6 2.51 9.20 21.33
C PHE A 6 2.46 9.57 22.81
N ASP A 7 3.62 9.87 23.41
CA ASP A 7 3.71 10.22 24.82
C ASP A 7 3.36 11.69 25.03
N THR A 8 2.06 11.95 25.09
CA THR A 8 1.44 13.27 25.31
C THR A 8 2.03 13.98 26.54
N LEU A 9 2.35 13.23 27.60
CA LEU A 9 2.89 13.79 28.84
C LEU A 9 4.33 14.25 28.68
N ASN A 10 5.20 13.43 28.10
CA ASN A 10 6.58 13.83 27.83
C ASN A 10 6.66 14.96 26.79
N PHE A 11 5.74 14.98 25.82
CA PHE A 11 5.63 16.08 24.85
C PHE A 11 5.24 17.39 25.54
N ALA A 12 4.18 17.39 26.36
CA ALA A 12 3.79 18.57 27.13
C ALA A 12 4.90 19.05 28.08
N LYS A 13 5.62 18.13 28.75
CA LYS A 13 6.78 18.49 29.59
C LYS A 13 7.88 19.20 28.81
N LYS A 14 8.20 18.74 27.60
CA LYS A 14 9.19 19.40 26.73
C LYS A 14 8.75 20.80 26.33
N LEU A 15 7.46 21.01 26.03
CA LEU A 15 6.92 22.33 25.72
C LEU A 15 7.00 23.27 26.93
N LYS A 16 6.67 22.80 28.14
CA LYS A 16 6.83 23.59 29.37
C LYS A 16 8.29 23.98 29.61
N SER A 17 9.25 23.07 29.37
CA SER A 17 10.69 23.37 29.44
C SER A 17 11.17 24.38 28.39
N ALA A 18 10.37 24.61 27.33
CA ALA A 18 10.60 25.61 26.30
C ALA A 18 9.81 26.92 26.55
N ASN A 19 9.36 27.16 27.79
CA ASN A 19 8.58 28.33 28.22
C ASN A 19 7.15 28.44 27.67
N PHE A 20 6.53 27.35 27.21
CA PHE A 20 5.09 27.34 26.92
C PHE A 20 4.28 27.28 28.22
N SER A 21 3.12 27.93 28.25
CA SER A 21 2.19 27.81 29.39
C SER A 21 1.68 26.39 29.52
N GLN A 22 1.12 26.06 30.69
CA GLN A 22 0.51 24.76 30.91
C GLN A 22 -0.62 24.49 29.92
N GLU A 23 -1.53 25.45 29.73
CA GLU A 23 -2.65 25.31 28.79
C GLU A 23 -2.15 25.14 27.35
N GLN A 24 -1.12 25.88 26.94
CA GLN A 24 -0.54 25.76 25.60
C GLN A 24 0.10 24.39 25.37
N ALA A 25 0.88 23.92 26.34
CA ALA A 25 1.56 22.63 26.27
C ALA A 25 0.55 21.46 26.19
N GLU A 26 -0.52 21.53 26.97
CA GLU A 26 -1.58 20.52 26.99
C GLU A 26 -2.39 20.54 25.69
N ALA A 27 -2.83 21.71 25.23
CA ALA A 27 -3.58 21.85 23.99
C ALA A 27 -2.79 21.35 22.77
N MET A 28 -1.49 21.64 22.69
CA MET A 28 -0.63 21.15 21.60
C MET A 28 -0.41 19.63 21.68
N ALA A 29 -0.28 19.08 22.89
CA ALA A 29 -0.09 17.65 23.09
C ALA A 29 -1.34 16.87 22.69
N GLU A 30 -2.52 17.37 23.06
CA GLU A 30 -3.81 16.80 22.69
C GLU A 30 -4.03 16.85 21.16
N ALA A 31 -3.77 18.00 20.54
CA ALA A 31 -3.88 18.15 19.09
C ALA A 31 -2.92 17.20 18.33
N MET A 32 -1.70 17.02 18.80
CA MET A 32 -0.75 16.08 18.18
C MET A 32 -1.12 14.62 18.41
N ALA A 33 -1.64 14.26 19.58
CA ALA A 33 -2.15 12.92 19.83
C ALA A 33 -3.28 12.57 18.84
N GLY A 34 -4.22 13.50 18.62
CA GLY A 34 -5.27 13.34 17.62
C GLY A 34 -4.73 13.09 16.21
N VAL A 35 -3.76 13.88 15.75
CA VAL A 35 -3.16 13.70 14.41
C VAL A 35 -2.45 12.34 14.26
N VAL A 36 -1.71 11.92 15.29
CA VAL A 36 -0.95 10.65 15.25
C VAL A 36 -1.87 9.43 15.31
N GLU A 37 -2.97 9.51 16.06
CA GLU A 37 -3.92 8.40 16.21
C GLU A 37 -4.88 8.26 15.03
N GLU A 38 -5.35 9.37 14.44
CA GLU A 38 -6.42 9.35 13.43
C GLU A 38 -5.92 9.31 11.98
N GLN A 39 -4.70 9.76 11.67
CA GLN A 39 -4.32 10.07 10.28
C GLN A 39 -3.18 9.25 9.67
N LEU A 40 -2.58 8.32 10.42
CA LEU A 40 -1.39 7.61 9.95
C LEU A 40 -1.70 6.16 9.55
N ALA A 41 -1.59 5.87 8.24
CA ALA A 41 -1.50 4.49 7.78
C ALA A 41 -0.35 3.78 8.51
N THR A 42 -0.63 2.65 9.15
CA THR A 42 0.37 1.92 9.90
C THR A 42 1.33 1.19 8.95
N LYS A 43 2.50 0.80 9.45
CA LYS A 43 3.44 -0.05 8.69
C LYS A 43 2.80 -1.37 8.26
N GLN A 44 1.84 -1.88 9.04
CA GLN A 44 1.10 -3.09 8.67
C GLN A 44 0.17 -2.81 7.51
N ASP A 45 -0.58 -1.70 7.52
CA ASP A 45 -1.47 -1.33 6.42
C ASP A 45 -0.70 -1.18 5.11
N LEU A 46 0.49 -0.56 5.16
CA LEU A 46 1.37 -0.46 4.01
C LEU A 46 1.85 -1.83 3.52
N ARG A 47 2.24 -2.72 4.43
CA ARG A 47 2.68 -4.08 4.07
C ARG A 47 1.54 -4.93 3.51
N GLU A 48 0.34 -4.81 4.05
CA GLU A 48 -0.86 -5.46 3.53
C GLU A 48 -1.22 -4.95 2.13
N MET A 49 -1.09 -3.64 1.91
CA MET A 49 -1.27 -3.04 0.60
C MET A 49 -0.20 -3.52 -0.39
N GLU A 50 1.06 -3.58 0.00
CA GLU A 50 2.17 -4.12 -0.80
C GLU A 50 1.90 -5.56 -1.22
N MET A 51 1.59 -6.45 -0.26
CA MET A 51 1.25 -7.85 -0.55
C MET A 51 0.04 -7.97 -1.49
N ARG A 52 -1.00 -7.16 -1.29
CA ARG A 52 -2.18 -7.14 -2.17
C ARG A 52 -1.81 -6.70 -3.59
N LEU A 53 -0.90 -5.74 -3.74
CA LEU A 53 -0.42 -5.29 -5.05
C LEU A 53 0.42 -6.36 -5.73
N GLU A 54 1.32 -7.02 -5.01
CA GLU A 54 2.14 -8.12 -5.54
C GLU A 54 1.26 -9.27 -6.07
N VAL A 55 0.25 -9.67 -5.32
CA VAL A 55 -0.71 -10.71 -5.74
C VAL A 55 -1.42 -10.31 -7.03
N LYS A 56 -1.99 -9.10 -7.09
CA LYS A 56 -2.68 -8.61 -8.29
C LYS A 56 -1.76 -8.53 -9.50
N LEU A 57 -0.51 -8.11 -9.31
CA LEU A 57 0.48 -8.02 -10.38
C LEU A 57 0.83 -9.42 -10.90
N SER A 58 0.98 -10.39 -10.00
CA SER A 58 1.19 -11.80 -10.37
C SER A 58 -0.01 -12.39 -11.13
N GLU A 59 -1.24 -12.10 -10.70
CA GLU A 59 -2.46 -12.52 -11.39
C GLU A 59 -2.52 -11.94 -12.81
N LEU A 60 -2.32 -10.63 -12.96
CA LEU A 60 -2.30 -9.95 -14.26
C LEU A 60 -1.22 -10.52 -15.18
N LYS A 61 -0.03 -10.80 -14.64
CA LYS A 61 1.06 -11.43 -15.40
C LYS A 61 0.67 -12.84 -15.88
N SER A 62 0.07 -13.64 -15.01
CA SER A 62 -0.40 -14.99 -15.34
C SER A 62 -1.45 -14.98 -16.43
N ASP A 63 -2.44 -14.08 -16.32
CA ASP A 63 -3.50 -13.97 -17.31
C ASP A 63 -2.98 -13.47 -18.65
N LEU A 64 -2.06 -12.50 -18.66
CA LEU A 64 -1.39 -12.06 -19.87
C LEU A 64 -0.64 -13.20 -20.55
N ILE A 65 0.10 -14.01 -19.79
CA ILE A 65 0.82 -15.17 -20.31
C ILE A 65 -0.16 -16.18 -20.96
N LYS A 66 -1.28 -16.51 -20.29
CA LYS A 66 -2.30 -17.41 -20.85
C LYS A 66 -2.85 -16.89 -22.17
N TRP A 67 -3.18 -15.60 -22.25
CA TRP A 67 -3.68 -14.99 -23.48
C TRP A 67 -2.64 -15.01 -24.61
N ILE A 68 -1.37 -14.72 -24.32
CA ILE A 68 -0.30 -14.81 -25.30
C ILE A 68 -0.15 -16.24 -25.82
N PHE A 69 -0.15 -17.26 -24.95
CA PHE A 69 -0.10 -18.66 -25.38
C PHE A 69 -1.29 -19.02 -26.28
N GLY A 70 -2.50 -18.61 -25.89
CA GLY A 70 -3.70 -18.83 -26.71
C GLY A 70 -3.60 -18.18 -28.08
N LEU A 71 -3.10 -16.94 -28.16
CA LEU A 71 -2.90 -16.24 -29.43
C LEU A 71 -1.84 -16.92 -30.31
N VAL A 72 -0.70 -17.33 -29.74
CA VAL A 72 0.37 -18.01 -30.49
C VAL A 72 -0.11 -19.33 -31.07
N ILE A 73 -0.79 -20.16 -30.26
CA ILE A 73 -1.35 -21.44 -30.71
C ILE A 73 -2.44 -21.21 -31.76
N GLY A 74 -3.34 -20.26 -31.52
CA GLY A 74 -4.44 -19.92 -32.44
C GLY A 74 -3.93 -19.44 -33.79
N GLN A 75 -2.92 -18.56 -33.82
CA GLN A 75 -2.29 -18.11 -35.06
C GLN A 75 -1.60 -19.25 -35.80
N GLY A 76 -0.89 -20.14 -35.09
CA GLY A 76 -0.26 -21.31 -35.69
C GLY A 76 -1.28 -22.25 -36.36
N ALA A 77 -2.39 -22.54 -35.68
CA ALA A 77 -3.48 -23.33 -36.24
C ALA A 77 -4.13 -22.65 -37.46
N PHE A 78 -4.32 -21.33 -37.39
CA PHE A 78 -4.88 -20.55 -38.50
C PHE A 78 -3.96 -20.54 -39.73
N ILE A 79 -2.65 -20.35 -39.55
CA ILE A 79 -1.66 -20.42 -40.64
C ILE A 79 -1.66 -21.82 -41.27
N ALA A 80 -1.65 -22.88 -40.46
CA ALA A 80 -1.69 -24.25 -40.96
C ALA A 80 -2.97 -24.54 -41.76
N PHE A 81 -4.11 -24.01 -41.31
CA PHE A 81 -5.38 -24.09 -42.02
C PHE A 81 -5.30 -23.41 -43.40
N ILE A 82 -4.78 -22.18 -43.48
CA ILE A 82 -4.60 -21.47 -44.75
C ILE A 82 -3.70 -22.26 -45.72
N VAL A 83 -2.56 -22.76 -45.25
CA VAL A 83 -1.62 -23.53 -46.07
C VAL A 83 -2.27 -24.80 -46.64
N LYS A 84 -3.15 -25.46 -45.88
CA LYS A 84 -3.88 -26.65 -46.33
C LYS A 84 -4.93 -26.34 -47.41
N PHE A 85 -5.51 -25.14 -47.42
CA PHE A 85 -6.49 -24.72 -48.42
C PHE A 85 -5.88 -24.12 -49.69
N LEU A 86 -4.62 -23.66 -49.63
CA LEU A 86 -3.89 -23.11 -50.77
C LEU A 86 -3.08 -24.16 -51.57
N LYS A 87 -2.89 -25.36 -51.04
CA LYS A 87 -2.30 -26.52 -51.74
C LYS A 87 -3.40 -27.48 -52.17
#